data_AF-A0A6J6JCL4-F1
#
_entry.id   AF-A0A6J6JCL4-F1
#
_cell.length_a   1.000
_cell.length_b   1.000
_cell.length_c   1.000
_cell.angle_alpha   90.00
_cell.angle_beta   90.00
_cell.angle_gamma   90.00
#
_symmetry.space_group_name_H-M   'P 1'
#
loop_
_entity.id
_entity.type
_entity.pdbx_description
1 polymer ?
#
loop_
_entity_poly.entity_id
_entity_poly.type
_entity_poly.pdbx_seq_one_letter_code
_entity_poly.pdbx_strand_id
1 'polypeptide(L)'
;MQTIDERRLIDLPTPSKELGDALTSPLVWSGPLGIKANSGIKPKIFTPPIFEAGSSISHLDETTFTNTALDSVMTPRLAASEIFVGPGPLMLAMMEDMRNKPPAGITNDLPLAPRNPTALVSDASAFITFDPPANIRTAQISEYIVKNIKTGVEKKSLSSPVIFSGLRNGTSYRFTVIAKNALGVSVEAKTNAVVPQASWKSITFDANSDGSNLASAVFNGKPVVAYNDSKSADLKLAIFDGKVWKKTIVDGQGGTEGRTSNEIASAISVCVNGIAPLQTMHIFYSDVTDKDLRYAKYDGKTFDFEVVDGDGPSENSYKDPVRVRTSSDVSVSNACVATASDIQVFYRDQSQGVTLGAVKSNGGPWKYELVDGDRDTDGRSTGDVSFHMEATLVGRTTYLVYDSVTGFDETRKVTSGSVRLASRTGVNPSDWQYLELDSATDKSFIAGYDVAIANIGNSAQVAWLAGPSTTPGVANEIRWAKVDSPKRISKIVSGNFGQPGEHLSTNGKTIIYNCQERLCAINTESKILNQNSIRLVTSSQELKPVDSIWLTINKSLNLLASKKGKMVLLKP
;
A
#
# COMPACT_ATOMS: atom_id res chain seq x y z
N MET A 1 29.07 9.33 -16.90
CA MET A 1 29.41 10.46 -16.00
C MET A 1 30.69 10.15 -15.25
N GLN A 2 31.52 11.17 -15.10
CA GLN A 2 32.81 11.12 -14.40
C GLN A 2 32.96 12.31 -13.47
N THR A 3 33.74 12.14 -12.42
CA THR A 3 34.30 13.22 -11.62
C THR A 3 35.37 13.98 -12.42
N ILE A 4 35.74 15.16 -11.95
CA ILE A 4 36.78 16.01 -12.58
C ILE A 4 38.15 15.34 -12.66
N ASP A 5 38.46 14.41 -11.75
CA ASP A 5 39.66 13.55 -11.75
C ASP A 5 39.46 12.26 -12.59
N GLU A 6 38.46 12.26 -13.48
CA GLU A 6 38.17 11.23 -14.49
C GLU A 6 37.68 9.88 -13.97
N ARG A 7 37.42 9.75 -12.66
CA ARG A 7 36.83 8.54 -12.10
C ARG A 7 35.38 8.42 -12.54
N ARG A 8 34.95 7.23 -12.95
CA ARG A 8 33.54 7.00 -13.32
C ARG A 8 32.71 6.88 -12.05
N LEU A 9 31.54 7.51 -12.03
CA LEU A 9 30.59 7.37 -10.91
C LEU A 9 30.19 5.91 -10.66
N ILE A 10 30.13 5.11 -11.72
CA ILE A 10 29.81 3.68 -11.61
C ILE A 10 30.91 2.90 -10.89
N ASP A 11 32.12 3.42 -10.77
CA ASP A 11 33.21 2.74 -10.05
C ASP A 11 33.27 3.14 -8.57
N LEU A 12 32.34 3.97 -8.08
CA LEU A 12 32.30 4.35 -6.66
C LEU A 12 31.47 3.35 -5.84
N PRO A 13 31.89 2.98 -4.61
CA PRO A 13 31.10 2.11 -3.74
C PRO A 13 29.71 2.71 -3.41
N THR A 14 28.69 1.86 -3.23
CA THR A 14 27.32 2.29 -2.92
C THR A 14 26.65 1.37 -1.89
N PRO A 15 26.09 1.93 -0.79
CA PRO A 15 26.18 3.33 -0.36
C PRO A 15 27.59 3.67 0.18
N SER A 16 28.09 4.88 -0.08
CA SER A 16 29.35 5.37 0.51
C SER A 16 29.36 6.90 0.64
N LYS A 17 30.15 7.41 1.58
CA LYS A 17 30.41 8.85 1.71
C LYS A 17 31.06 9.41 0.44
N GLU A 18 32.01 8.68 -0.13
CA GLU A 18 32.71 9.06 -1.35
C GLU A 18 31.77 9.25 -2.54
N LEU A 19 30.81 8.34 -2.74
CA LEU A 19 29.77 8.52 -3.76
C LEU A 19 28.89 9.73 -3.45
N GLY A 20 28.53 9.95 -2.18
CA GLY A 20 27.81 11.14 -1.75
C GLY A 20 28.55 12.43 -2.12
N ASP A 21 29.83 12.52 -1.74
CA ASP A 21 30.71 13.67 -2.02
C ASP A 21 30.85 13.90 -3.53
N ALA A 22 30.97 12.83 -4.34
CA ALA A 22 31.04 12.91 -5.79
C ALA A 22 29.73 13.41 -6.44
N LEU A 23 28.57 13.06 -5.87
CA LEU A 23 27.26 13.51 -6.35
C LEU A 23 26.95 14.97 -6.01
N THR A 24 27.67 15.54 -5.03
CA THR A 24 27.58 16.96 -4.63
C THR A 24 28.76 17.79 -5.13
N SER A 25 29.66 17.19 -5.92
CA SER A 25 30.83 17.84 -6.53
C SER A 25 30.67 17.91 -8.05
N PRO A 26 31.39 18.79 -8.77
CA PRO A 26 31.27 18.90 -10.22
C PRO A 26 31.46 17.56 -10.95
N LEU A 27 30.45 17.18 -11.72
CA LEU A 27 30.46 16.01 -12.60
C LEU A 27 30.41 16.43 -14.06
N VAL A 28 30.93 15.56 -14.92
CA VAL A 28 30.93 15.75 -16.37
C VAL A 28 30.45 14.51 -17.12
N TRP A 29 29.87 14.71 -18.29
CA TRP A 29 29.57 13.66 -19.24
C TRP A 29 30.84 13.18 -19.94
N SER A 30 30.98 11.87 -20.11
CA SER A 30 32.19 11.22 -20.60
C SER A 30 31.97 10.44 -21.90
N GLY A 31 30.76 10.48 -22.46
CA GLY A 31 30.45 9.79 -23.70
C GLY A 31 30.97 10.58 -24.92
N PRO A 32 31.53 9.89 -25.92
CA PRO A 32 32.21 10.53 -27.05
C PRO A 32 31.26 11.39 -27.90
N LEU A 33 29.99 11.01 -28.04
CA LEU A 33 29.04 11.77 -28.84
C LEU A 33 28.64 13.06 -28.11
N GLY A 34 28.36 12.99 -26.80
CA GLY A 34 28.08 14.17 -26.00
C GLY A 34 29.25 15.16 -25.94
N ILE A 35 30.49 14.65 -25.85
CA ILE A 35 31.70 15.48 -25.93
C ILE A 35 31.80 16.16 -27.30
N LYS A 36 31.59 15.42 -28.39
CA LYS A 36 31.63 15.97 -29.75
C LYS A 36 30.54 17.03 -29.97
N ALA A 37 29.33 16.78 -29.48
CA ALA A 37 28.21 17.73 -29.55
C ALA A 37 28.49 19.02 -28.76
N ASN A 38 29.29 18.94 -27.69
CA ASN A 38 29.71 20.09 -26.89
C ASN A 38 31.10 20.63 -27.32
N SER A 39 31.36 20.68 -28.62
CA SER A 39 32.60 21.24 -29.18
C SER A 39 33.90 20.62 -28.63
N GLY A 40 33.87 19.33 -28.28
CA GLY A 40 35.03 18.61 -27.74
C GLY A 40 35.24 18.79 -26.23
N ILE A 41 34.39 19.55 -25.54
CA ILE A 41 34.47 19.79 -24.09
C ILE A 41 33.51 18.83 -23.40
N LYS A 42 33.94 18.16 -22.31
CA LYS A 42 33.04 17.29 -21.52
C LYS A 42 31.85 18.11 -20.98
N PRO A 43 30.58 17.82 -21.35
CA PRO A 43 29.42 18.54 -20.85
C PRO A 43 29.36 18.50 -19.32
N LYS A 44 29.17 19.65 -18.67
CA LYS A 44 29.02 19.71 -17.21
C LYS A 44 27.61 19.25 -16.82
N ILE A 45 27.53 18.46 -15.76
CA ILE A 45 26.29 17.88 -15.24
C ILE A 45 25.84 18.64 -14.01
N PHE A 46 24.53 18.77 -13.83
CA PHE A 46 23.96 19.41 -12.67
C PHE A 46 24.24 18.61 -11.39
N THR A 47 25.01 19.20 -10.47
CA THR A 47 25.38 18.62 -9.17
C THR A 47 25.24 19.67 -8.07
N PRO A 48 24.03 19.89 -7.53
CA PRO A 48 23.84 20.91 -6.52
C PRO A 48 24.49 20.46 -5.20
N PRO A 49 25.07 21.37 -4.40
CA PRO A 49 25.70 21.03 -3.13
C PRO A 49 24.70 20.52 -2.08
N ILE A 50 23.42 20.84 -2.26
CA ILE A 50 22.28 20.32 -1.51
C ILE A 50 21.30 19.75 -2.54
N PHE A 51 20.72 18.58 -2.29
CA PHE A 51 19.73 17.99 -3.18
C PHE A 51 18.57 18.97 -3.41
N GLU A 52 18.29 19.30 -4.68
CA GLU A 52 17.17 20.14 -5.07
C GLU A 52 16.04 19.25 -5.62
N ALA A 53 14.85 19.31 -4.99
CA ALA A 53 13.69 18.53 -5.43
C ALA A 53 13.28 18.92 -6.86
N GLY A 54 12.93 17.91 -7.67
CA GLY A 54 12.63 18.10 -9.11
C GLY A 54 13.87 18.12 -10.01
N SER A 55 15.08 18.12 -9.43
CA SER A 55 16.33 18.00 -10.18
C SER A 55 16.85 16.56 -10.26
N SER A 56 17.91 16.36 -11.04
CA SER A 56 18.65 15.11 -11.09
C SER A 56 20.08 15.36 -11.54
N ILE A 57 21.00 14.46 -11.18
CA ILE A 57 22.35 14.40 -11.77
C ILE A 57 22.34 13.86 -13.21
N SER A 58 21.18 13.81 -13.86
CA SER A 58 21.06 13.50 -15.29
C SER A 58 20.78 14.75 -16.14
N HIS A 59 20.59 15.90 -15.50
CA HIS A 59 20.47 17.19 -16.17
C HIS A 59 21.83 17.79 -16.52
N LEU A 60 21.84 18.64 -17.54
CA LEU A 60 22.95 19.54 -17.82
C LEU A 60 23.05 20.60 -16.73
N ASP A 61 24.27 21.07 -16.46
CA ASP A 61 24.52 22.12 -15.48
C ASP A 61 23.75 23.40 -15.83
N GLU A 62 22.86 23.81 -14.93
CA GLU A 62 22.03 25.01 -15.06
C GLU A 62 22.88 26.21 -15.48
N THR A 63 23.86 26.60 -14.66
CA THR A 63 24.66 27.82 -14.91
C THR A 63 25.37 27.83 -16.27
N THR A 64 25.71 26.65 -16.81
CA THR A 64 26.42 26.49 -18.06
C THR A 64 25.47 26.51 -19.26
N PHE A 65 24.29 25.90 -19.15
CA PHE A 65 23.43 25.60 -20.31
C PHE A 65 22.09 26.35 -20.34
N THR A 66 21.68 27.10 -19.30
CA THR A 66 20.40 27.85 -19.32
C THR A 66 20.29 28.81 -20.51
N ASN A 67 21.41 29.34 -21.02
CA ASN A 67 21.42 30.33 -22.11
C ASN A 67 21.78 29.73 -23.49
N THR A 68 21.81 28.40 -23.65
CA THR A 68 22.23 27.73 -24.89
C THR A 68 21.07 27.34 -25.82
N ALA A 69 19.89 27.92 -25.60
CA ALA A 69 18.67 27.74 -26.39
C ALA A 69 18.13 26.29 -26.46
N LEU A 70 18.65 25.44 -27.33
CA LEU A 70 18.09 24.08 -27.50
C LEU A 70 18.47 23.15 -26.34
N ASP A 71 19.65 23.34 -25.74
CA ASP A 71 20.13 22.50 -24.64
C ASP A 71 19.71 23.02 -23.26
N SER A 72 19.10 24.21 -23.16
CA SER A 72 18.54 24.72 -21.88
C SER A 72 17.40 23.85 -21.36
N VAL A 73 16.69 23.19 -22.28
CA VAL A 73 15.60 22.23 -21.99
C VAL A 73 16.09 21.02 -21.16
N MET A 74 17.40 20.77 -21.13
CA MET A 74 18.02 19.70 -20.35
C MET A 74 18.56 20.15 -18.99
N THR A 75 18.46 21.43 -18.66
CA THR A 75 18.81 21.93 -17.32
C THR A 75 17.63 21.74 -16.36
N PRO A 76 17.85 21.65 -15.04
CA PRO A 76 16.79 21.33 -14.10
C PRO A 76 15.74 22.44 -13.91
N ARG A 77 15.99 23.69 -14.36
CA ARG A 77 15.07 24.82 -14.16
C ARG A 77 14.51 25.32 -15.47
N LEU A 78 13.19 25.47 -15.51
CA LEU A 78 12.48 26.07 -16.63
C LEU A 78 12.42 27.60 -16.47
N ALA A 79 12.86 28.35 -17.48
CA ALA A 79 12.72 29.79 -17.49
C ALA A 79 11.28 30.23 -17.85
N ALA A 80 10.88 31.43 -17.42
CA ALA A 80 9.59 32.00 -17.79
C ALA A 80 9.50 32.15 -19.32
N SER A 81 8.42 31.62 -19.92
CA SER A 81 8.19 31.62 -21.37
C SER A 81 9.19 30.80 -22.19
N GLU A 82 9.87 29.83 -21.58
CA GLU A 82 10.68 28.85 -22.31
C GLU A 82 9.78 27.89 -23.10
N ILE A 83 10.08 27.69 -24.39
CA ILE A 83 9.29 26.87 -25.31
C ILE A 83 10.10 25.63 -25.69
N PHE A 84 9.50 24.45 -25.52
CA PHE A 84 10.08 23.16 -25.89
C PHE A 84 10.02 22.94 -27.41
N VAL A 85 11.09 23.25 -28.13
CA VAL A 85 11.18 23.04 -29.60
C VAL A 85 11.81 21.68 -29.95
N GLY A 86 12.24 20.92 -28.94
CA GLY A 86 12.83 19.58 -29.07
C GLY A 86 13.88 19.31 -28.00
N PRO A 87 14.46 18.09 -27.96
CA PRO A 87 15.39 17.65 -26.92
C PRO A 87 16.78 18.34 -26.95
N GLY A 88 17.13 19.05 -28.02
CA GLY A 88 18.46 19.64 -28.20
C GLY A 88 19.56 18.64 -28.58
N PRO A 89 20.66 19.11 -29.19
CA PRO A 89 21.73 18.26 -29.71
C PRO A 89 22.48 17.50 -28.61
N LEU A 90 22.69 18.07 -27.42
CA LEU A 90 23.39 17.39 -26.34
C LEU A 90 22.58 16.24 -25.77
N MET A 91 21.27 16.42 -25.57
CA MET A 91 20.41 15.32 -25.12
C MET A 91 20.46 14.16 -26.10
N LEU A 92 20.31 14.43 -27.40
CA LEU A 92 20.30 13.40 -28.43
C LEU A 92 21.63 12.62 -28.43
N ALA A 93 22.75 13.33 -28.36
CA ALA A 93 24.08 12.73 -28.33
C ALA A 93 24.32 11.92 -27.05
N MET A 94 23.91 12.43 -25.88
CA MET A 94 24.01 11.71 -24.60
C MET A 94 23.11 10.46 -24.59
N MET A 95 21.90 10.54 -25.16
CA MET A 95 20.99 9.40 -25.31
C MET A 95 21.58 8.33 -26.23
N GLU A 96 22.26 8.73 -27.31
CA GLU A 96 22.95 7.80 -28.20
C GLU A 96 24.17 7.16 -27.52
N ASP A 97 24.95 7.93 -26.75
CA ASP A 97 26.03 7.40 -25.91
C ASP A 97 25.52 6.33 -24.93
N MET A 98 24.32 6.51 -24.33
CA MET A 98 23.72 5.56 -23.40
C MET A 98 23.18 4.28 -24.06
N ARG A 99 22.89 4.30 -25.36
CA ARG A 99 22.48 3.10 -26.10
C ARG A 99 23.63 2.11 -26.27
N ASN A 100 24.87 2.59 -26.19
CA ASN A 100 26.03 1.73 -26.22
C ASN A 100 26.22 1.07 -24.86
N LYS A 101 26.32 -0.27 -24.87
CA LYS A 101 26.66 -1.02 -23.66
C LYS A 101 28.00 -0.47 -23.14
N PRO A 102 28.06 0.08 -21.91
CA PRO A 102 29.32 0.55 -21.37
C PRO A 102 30.33 -0.60 -21.34
N PRO A 103 31.63 -0.33 -21.51
CA PRO A 103 32.66 -1.34 -21.33
C PRO A 103 32.46 -2.07 -19.99
N ALA A 104 32.60 -3.40 -19.99
CA ALA A 104 32.47 -4.17 -18.76
C ALA A 104 33.38 -3.57 -17.69
N GLY A 105 32.84 -3.37 -16.47
CA GLY A 105 33.65 -2.89 -15.37
C GLY A 105 34.80 -3.86 -15.12
N ILE A 106 35.98 -3.33 -14.83
CA ILE A 106 37.12 -4.15 -14.45
C ILE A 106 36.89 -4.58 -13.00
N THR A 107 37.10 -5.87 -12.71
CA THR A 107 37.02 -6.36 -11.33
C THR A 107 38.27 -5.90 -10.58
N ASN A 108 38.09 -5.00 -9.62
CA ASN A 108 39.22 -4.40 -8.90
C ASN A 108 39.54 -5.12 -7.59
N ASP A 109 38.51 -5.60 -6.88
CA ASP A 109 38.63 -6.14 -5.53
C ASP A 109 37.78 -7.40 -5.33
N LEU A 110 38.05 -8.16 -4.26
CA LEU A 110 37.12 -9.19 -3.78
C LEU A 110 35.79 -8.55 -3.35
N PRO A 111 34.64 -9.25 -3.50
CA PRO A 111 33.38 -8.74 -3.01
C PRO A 111 33.39 -8.66 -1.48
N LEU A 112 32.84 -7.58 -0.92
CA LEU A 112 32.51 -7.54 0.52
C LEU A 112 31.33 -8.49 0.81
N ALA A 113 31.09 -8.77 2.09
CA ALA A 113 29.97 -9.61 2.50
C ALA A 113 28.62 -8.97 2.07
N PRO A 114 27.65 -9.76 1.58
CA PRO A 114 26.26 -9.31 1.44
C PRO A 114 25.73 -8.76 2.77
N ARG A 115 24.90 -7.72 2.69
CA ARG A 115 24.38 -6.99 3.87
C ARG A 115 22.97 -7.45 4.20
N ASN A 116 22.56 -7.26 5.45
CA ASN A 116 21.20 -7.52 5.95
C ASN A 116 20.58 -8.90 5.55
N PRO A 117 21.34 -10.02 5.58
CA PRO A 117 20.81 -11.31 5.18
C PRO A 117 19.70 -11.78 6.14
N THR A 118 18.51 -12.04 5.61
CA THR A 118 17.34 -12.48 6.37
C THR A 118 16.68 -13.67 5.69
N ALA A 119 16.23 -14.63 6.49
CA ALA A 119 15.46 -15.78 6.07
C ALA A 119 14.01 -15.63 6.56
N LEU A 120 13.07 -15.57 5.61
CA LEU A 120 11.64 -15.41 5.86
C LEU A 120 10.91 -16.75 5.77
N VAL A 121 9.96 -16.96 6.70
CA VAL A 121 9.15 -18.19 6.80
C VAL A 121 8.32 -18.38 5.54
N SER A 122 8.36 -19.57 4.92
CA SER A 122 7.44 -19.96 3.85
C SER A 122 7.05 -21.44 3.99
N ASP A 123 6.22 -21.94 3.08
CA ASP A 123 5.75 -23.33 3.07
C ASP A 123 6.74 -24.24 2.36
N ALA A 124 7.25 -25.23 3.09
CA ALA A 124 8.30 -26.16 2.67
C ALA A 124 9.51 -25.44 2.04
N SER A 125 9.72 -24.19 2.42
CA SER A 125 10.69 -23.28 1.81
C SER A 125 11.00 -22.09 2.73
N ALA A 126 12.01 -21.31 2.36
CA ALA A 126 12.32 -20.01 2.96
C ALA A 126 12.71 -19.01 1.86
N PHE A 127 12.36 -17.74 2.04
CA PHE A 127 12.86 -16.64 1.20
C PHE A 127 14.10 -16.04 1.85
N ILE A 128 15.23 -16.05 1.15
CA ILE A 128 16.48 -15.47 1.63
C ILE A 128 16.65 -14.11 0.97
N THR A 129 16.45 -13.05 1.74
CA THR A 129 16.67 -11.67 1.31
C THR A 129 18.03 -11.19 1.80
N PHE A 130 18.68 -10.34 1.02
CA PHE A 130 19.91 -9.65 1.38
C PHE A 130 20.10 -8.44 0.48
N ASP A 131 20.84 -7.46 0.99
CA ASP A 131 21.31 -6.34 0.21
C ASP A 131 22.67 -6.67 -0.41
N PRO A 132 22.96 -6.16 -1.62
CA PRO A 132 24.29 -6.27 -2.20
C PRO A 132 25.41 -5.76 -1.28
N PRO A 133 26.63 -6.30 -1.43
CA PRO A 133 27.85 -5.74 -0.85
C PRO A 133 27.99 -4.25 -1.17
N ALA A 134 28.54 -3.47 -0.23
CA ALA A 134 28.74 -2.03 -0.42
C ALA A 134 29.66 -1.69 -1.62
N ASN A 135 30.56 -2.61 -1.99
CA ASN A 135 31.45 -2.47 -3.13
C ASN A 135 30.94 -3.19 -4.40
N ILE A 136 29.63 -3.50 -4.51
CA ILE A 136 29.06 -4.25 -5.65
C ILE A 136 29.53 -3.72 -7.02
N ARG A 137 29.67 -2.39 -7.17
CA ARG A 137 30.04 -1.81 -8.44
C ARG A 137 31.51 -2.02 -8.82
N THR A 138 32.45 -1.94 -7.88
CA THR A 138 33.88 -2.23 -8.16
C THR A 138 34.18 -3.72 -8.15
N ALA A 139 33.43 -4.49 -7.35
CA ALA A 139 33.58 -5.93 -7.26
C ALA A 139 33.00 -6.67 -8.48
N GLN A 140 32.12 -6.04 -9.28
CA GLN A 140 31.51 -6.66 -10.47
C GLN A 140 30.96 -8.07 -10.15
N ILE A 141 30.04 -8.13 -9.19
CA ILE A 141 29.51 -9.40 -8.68
C ILE A 141 28.90 -10.22 -9.81
N SER A 142 29.40 -11.46 -9.94
CA SER A 142 28.99 -12.41 -10.96
C SER A 142 27.90 -13.38 -10.49
N GLU A 143 27.90 -13.74 -9.20
CA GLU A 143 26.88 -14.59 -8.59
C GLU A 143 26.87 -14.43 -7.06
N TYR A 144 25.72 -14.71 -6.45
CA TYR A 144 25.55 -14.97 -5.03
C TYR A 144 25.35 -16.46 -4.81
N ILE A 145 25.97 -17.00 -3.76
CA ILE A 145 25.81 -18.41 -3.36
C ILE A 145 25.17 -18.42 -1.97
N VAL A 146 23.97 -19.01 -1.90
CA VAL A 146 23.20 -19.18 -0.66
C VAL A 146 23.30 -20.64 -0.23
N LYS A 147 23.84 -20.88 0.96
CA LYS A 147 24.04 -22.23 1.50
C LYS A 147 23.12 -22.51 2.67
N ASN A 148 22.44 -23.66 2.66
CA ASN A 148 21.77 -24.18 3.84
C ASN A 148 22.80 -24.81 4.78
N ILE A 149 23.00 -24.23 5.96
CA ILE A 149 24.02 -24.67 6.91
C ILE A 149 23.76 -26.11 7.39
N LYS A 150 22.48 -26.51 7.45
CA LYS A 150 22.09 -27.81 7.98
C LYS A 150 22.28 -28.95 6.98
N THR A 151 21.99 -28.71 5.71
CA THR A 151 22.05 -29.76 4.66
C THR A 151 23.30 -29.66 3.78
N GLY A 152 24.01 -28.52 3.82
CA GLY A 152 25.14 -28.24 2.94
C GLY A 152 24.75 -27.85 1.50
N VAL A 153 23.47 -27.92 1.14
CA VAL A 153 22.99 -27.61 -0.21
C VAL A 153 23.15 -26.12 -0.51
N GLU A 154 23.61 -25.80 -1.72
CA GLU A 154 23.81 -24.44 -2.20
C GLU A 154 22.86 -24.09 -3.35
N LYS A 155 22.43 -22.82 -3.41
CA LYS A 155 21.74 -22.22 -4.55
C LYS A 155 22.49 -20.99 -5.02
N LYS A 156 22.64 -20.87 -6.34
CA LYS A 156 23.24 -19.71 -6.99
C LYS A 156 22.14 -18.77 -7.48
N SER A 157 22.39 -17.46 -7.40
CA SER A 157 21.48 -16.44 -7.91
C SER A 157 22.26 -15.20 -8.36
N LEU A 158 21.66 -14.40 -9.23
CA LEU A 158 22.18 -13.07 -9.60
C LEU A 158 21.63 -11.96 -8.72
N SER A 159 20.54 -12.22 -8.00
CA SER A 159 19.83 -11.24 -7.18
C SER A 159 19.16 -11.86 -5.96
N SER A 160 18.74 -10.98 -5.05
CA SER A 160 17.84 -11.26 -3.93
C SER A 160 16.40 -10.92 -4.35
N PRO A 161 15.35 -11.60 -3.85
CA PRO A 161 15.40 -12.73 -2.91
C PRO A 161 15.73 -14.09 -3.58
N VAL A 162 16.24 -15.04 -2.79
CA VAL A 162 16.47 -16.43 -3.20
C VAL A 162 15.50 -17.38 -2.50
N ILE A 163 14.71 -18.12 -3.26
CA ILE A 163 13.77 -19.12 -2.72
C ILE A 163 14.51 -20.44 -2.48
N PHE A 164 14.62 -20.86 -1.22
CA PHE A 164 15.19 -22.15 -0.84
C PHE A 164 14.07 -23.16 -0.55
N SER A 165 13.75 -24.01 -1.53
CA SER A 165 12.66 -25.00 -1.48
C SER A 165 13.12 -26.37 -0.97
N GLY A 166 12.17 -27.27 -0.69
CA GLY A 166 12.45 -28.65 -0.24
C GLY A 166 12.79 -28.75 1.24
N LEU A 167 12.43 -27.75 2.04
CA LEU A 167 12.60 -27.73 3.48
C LEU A 167 11.45 -28.46 4.17
N ARG A 168 11.69 -29.00 5.36
CA ARG A 168 10.65 -29.63 6.18
C ARG A 168 10.00 -28.60 7.09
N ASN A 169 8.67 -28.47 7.01
CA ASN A 169 7.90 -27.62 7.92
C ASN A 169 8.11 -28.05 9.38
N GLY A 170 8.22 -27.06 10.28
CA GLY A 170 8.51 -27.27 11.70
C GLY A 170 9.98 -27.55 12.04
N THR A 171 10.87 -27.64 11.04
CA THR A 171 12.32 -27.81 11.28
C THR A 171 13.04 -26.47 11.19
N SER A 172 13.92 -26.16 12.15
CA SER A 172 14.74 -24.94 12.10
C SER A 172 15.90 -25.07 11.11
N TYR A 173 16.09 -24.02 10.30
CA TYR A 173 17.17 -23.85 9.33
C TYR A 173 17.85 -22.48 9.50
N ARG A 174 19.08 -22.37 9.00
CA ARG A 174 19.84 -21.12 8.88
C ARG A 174 20.67 -21.17 7.60
N PHE A 175 20.91 -20.02 7.01
CA PHE A 175 21.61 -19.92 5.72
C PHE A 175 22.83 -19.00 5.82
N THR A 176 23.80 -19.22 4.92
CA THR A 176 24.85 -18.24 4.63
C THR A 176 24.70 -17.72 3.21
N VAL A 177 25.13 -16.49 2.98
CA VAL A 177 25.19 -15.84 1.67
C VAL A 177 26.62 -15.35 1.45
N ILE A 178 27.21 -15.69 0.30
CA ILE A 178 28.46 -15.12 -0.19
C ILE A 178 28.24 -14.48 -1.56
N ALA A 179 28.97 -13.41 -1.83
CA ALA A 179 29.10 -12.82 -3.15
C ALA A 179 30.37 -13.32 -3.84
N LYS A 180 30.32 -13.51 -5.15
CA LYS A 180 31.44 -14.01 -5.94
C LYS A 180 31.66 -13.18 -7.20
N ASN A 181 32.93 -12.96 -7.53
CA ASN A 181 33.37 -12.38 -8.80
C ASN A 181 34.53 -13.20 -9.39
N ALA A 182 35.21 -12.64 -10.40
CA ALA A 182 36.35 -13.28 -11.06
C ALA A 182 37.57 -13.46 -10.14
N LEU A 183 37.73 -12.65 -9.10
CA LEU A 183 38.88 -12.70 -8.18
C LEU A 183 38.66 -13.68 -7.01
N GLY A 184 37.41 -13.95 -6.64
CA GLY A 184 37.10 -14.88 -5.56
C GLY A 184 35.75 -14.62 -4.91
N VAL A 185 35.64 -14.97 -3.63
CA VAL A 185 34.40 -14.91 -2.84
C VAL A 185 34.55 -13.99 -1.63
N SER A 186 33.42 -13.44 -1.18
CA SER A 186 33.33 -12.67 0.05
C SER A 186 33.42 -13.54 1.30
N VAL A 187 33.56 -12.89 2.46
CA VAL A 187 33.23 -13.48 3.76
C VAL A 187 31.75 -13.87 3.79
N GLU A 188 31.43 -14.97 4.49
CA GLU A 188 30.06 -15.45 4.68
C GLU A 188 29.23 -14.52 5.57
N ALA A 189 28.04 -14.15 5.08
CA ALA A 189 27.02 -13.45 5.87
C ALA A 189 25.93 -14.45 6.31
N LYS A 190 25.60 -14.50 7.61
CA LYS A 190 24.63 -15.47 8.17
C LYS A 190 23.25 -14.86 8.34
N THR A 191 22.20 -15.60 7.98
CA THR A 191 20.81 -15.20 8.27
C THR A 191 20.40 -15.47 9.73
N ASN A 192 19.26 -14.93 10.14
CA ASN A 192 18.47 -15.44 11.26
C ASN A 192 18.08 -16.93 11.08
N ALA A 193 17.66 -17.57 12.17
CA ALA A 193 17.05 -18.90 12.11
C ALA A 193 15.59 -18.79 11.64
N VAL A 194 15.17 -19.69 10.75
CA VAL A 194 13.81 -19.74 10.20
C VAL A 194 13.22 -21.13 10.39
N VAL A 195 11.91 -21.20 10.67
CA VAL A 195 11.15 -22.44 10.77
C VAL A 195 10.03 -22.38 9.73
N PRO A 196 10.14 -23.10 8.60
CA PRO A 196 9.09 -23.18 7.58
C PRO A 196 7.76 -23.67 8.15
N GLN A 197 6.65 -23.18 7.61
CA GLN A 197 5.29 -23.46 8.07
C GLN A 197 4.36 -23.75 6.90
N ALA A 198 3.44 -24.70 7.08
CA ALA A 198 2.42 -24.95 6.08
C ALA A 198 1.55 -23.70 5.87
N SER A 199 1.28 -23.38 4.61
CA SER A 199 0.32 -22.35 4.24
C SER A 199 -1.11 -22.90 4.31
N TRP A 200 -2.09 -21.99 4.29
CA TRP A 200 -3.50 -22.38 4.30
C TRP A 200 -3.89 -23.09 3.00
N LYS A 201 -4.86 -24.01 3.11
CA LYS A 201 -5.41 -24.70 1.94
C LYS A 201 -6.16 -23.71 1.07
N SER A 202 -5.93 -23.79 -0.24
CA SER A 202 -6.50 -22.86 -1.22
C SER A 202 -7.45 -23.58 -2.16
N ILE A 203 -8.61 -22.96 -2.40
CA ILE A 203 -9.64 -23.41 -3.35
C ILE A 203 -9.93 -22.22 -4.28
N THR A 204 -9.96 -22.45 -5.59
CA THR A 204 -10.27 -21.39 -6.55
C THR A 204 -11.71 -20.89 -6.36
N PHE A 205 -11.85 -19.57 -6.21
CA PHE A 205 -13.12 -18.85 -6.17
C PHE A 205 -13.46 -18.27 -7.54
N ASP A 206 -12.48 -17.60 -8.15
CA ASP A 206 -12.55 -17.06 -9.51
C ASP A 206 -11.20 -17.22 -10.19
N ALA A 207 -11.15 -18.01 -11.26
CA ALA A 207 -9.92 -18.22 -12.01
C ALA A 207 -9.60 -17.06 -12.96
N ASN A 208 -10.59 -16.21 -13.25
CA ASN A 208 -10.52 -15.21 -14.29
C ASN A 208 -10.40 -13.80 -13.71
N SER A 209 -10.78 -13.57 -12.45
CA SER A 209 -10.63 -12.27 -11.79
C SER A 209 -9.43 -12.21 -10.84
N ASP A 210 -8.77 -11.06 -10.76
CA ASP A 210 -7.72 -10.79 -9.78
C ASP A 210 -8.18 -10.11 -8.50
N GLY A 211 -9.45 -9.68 -8.40
CA GLY A 211 -10.15 -9.28 -7.17
C GLY A 211 -9.40 -8.33 -6.22
N SER A 212 -9.79 -7.06 -6.18
CA SER A 212 -9.30 -6.09 -5.19
C SER A 212 -10.44 -5.29 -4.55
N ASN A 213 -10.12 -4.55 -3.48
CA ASN A 213 -11.05 -3.72 -2.70
C ASN A 213 -12.28 -4.54 -2.23
N LEU A 214 -12.02 -5.69 -1.62
CA LEU A 214 -13.02 -6.68 -1.29
C LEU A 214 -13.94 -6.19 -0.16
N ALA A 215 -15.24 -6.17 -0.42
CA ALA A 215 -16.25 -5.93 0.60
C ALA A 215 -17.16 -7.15 0.74
N SER A 216 -17.60 -7.46 1.95
CA SER A 216 -18.48 -8.61 2.20
C SER A 216 -19.64 -8.29 3.11
N ALA A 217 -20.73 -9.03 2.92
CA ALA A 217 -21.91 -8.95 3.78
C ALA A 217 -22.67 -10.29 3.80
N VAL A 218 -23.78 -10.31 4.53
CA VAL A 218 -24.79 -11.36 4.45
C VAL A 218 -26.08 -10.73 3.93
N PHE A 219 -26.53 -11.19 2.77
CA PHE A 219 -27.73 -10.69 2.09
C PHE A 219 -28.77 -11.80 1.95
N ASN A 220 -29.95 -11.61 2.52
CA ASN A 220 -31.03 -12.61 2.59
C ASN A 220 -30.55 -13.98 3.08
N GLY A 221 -29.68 -13.96 4.11
CA GLY A 221 -29.06 -15.16 4.68
C GLY A 221 -27.95 -15.79 3.83
N LYS A 222 -27.56 -15.15 2.72
CA LYS A 222 -26.52 -15.64 1.80
C LYS A 222 -25.24 -14.82 1.92
N PRO A 223 -24.07 -15.45 1.95
CA PRO A 223 -22.79 -14.75 1.87
C PRO A 223 -22.66 -14.02 0.53
N VAL A 224 -22.21 -12.76 0.58
CA VAL A 224 -21.94 -11.95 -0.62
C VAL A 224 -20.57 -11.30 -0.56
N VAL A 225 -20.00 -11.07 -1.74
CA VAL A 225 -18.74 -10.35 -1.92
C VAL A 225 -18.88 -9.39 -3.08
N ALA A 226 -18.55 -8.12 -2.87
CA ALA A 226 -18.30 -7.16 -3.93
C ALA A 226 -16.78 -6.97 -4.09
N TYR A 227 -16.31 -6.84 -5.32
CA TYR A 227 -14.88 -6.72 -5.64
C TYR A 227 -14.65 -6.03 -6.99
N ASN A 228 -13.53 -5.34 -7.11
CA ASN A 228 -13.04 -4.81 -8.38
C ASN A 228 -12.27 -5.90 -9.14
N ASP A 229 -12.42 -5.92 -10.47
CA ASP A 229 -11.66 -6.80 -11.36
C ASP A 229 -10.85 -5.97 -12.34
N SER A 230 -9.53 -5.84 -12.12
CA SER A 230 -8.70 -4.94 -12.93
C SER A 230 -8.58 -5.39 -14.39
N LYS A 231 -8.87 -6.67 -14.66
CA LYS A 231 -8.82 -7.24 -16.01
C LYS A 231 -10.00 -6.84 -16.87
N SER A 232 -11.15 -6.56 -16.25
CA SER A 232 -12.35 -6.11 -16.96
C SER A 232 -12.78 -4.69 -16.58
N ALA A 233 -12.04 -4.03 -15.67
CA ALA A 233 -12.33 -2.69 -15.19
C ALA A 233 -13.72 -2.53 -14.55
N ASP A 234 -14.24 -3.63 -13.96
CA ASP A 234 -15.61 -3.71 -13.43
C ASP A 234 -15.64 -3.89 -11.92
N LEU A 235 -16.71 -3.35 -11.31
CA LEU A 235 -17.23 -3.79 -10.03
C LEU A 235 -18.10 -5.03 -10.21
N LYS A 236 -17.76 -6.13 -9.53
CA LYS A 236 -18.50 -7.39 -9.56
C LYS A 236 -19.07 -7.73 -8.20
N LEU A 237 -20.21 -8.41 -8.23
CA LEU A 237 -20.89 -8.96 -7.06
C LEU A 237 -21.01 -10.47 -7.22
N ALA A 238 -20.63 -11.21 -6.18
CA ALA A 238 -20.81 -12.65 -6.09
C ALA A 238 -21.74 -12.98 -4.92
N ILE A 239 -22.81 -13.73 -5.17
CA ILE A 239 -23.77 -14.22 -4.16
C ILE A 239 -23.71 -15.75 -4.11
N PHE A 240 -23.48 -16.32 -2.92
CA PHE A 240 -23.47 -17.77 -2.75
C PHE A 240 -24.89 -18.32 -2.56
N ASP A 241 -25.33 -19.20 -3.45
CA ASP A 241 -26.69 -19.77 -3.39
C ASP A 241 -26.82 -21.03 -2.51
N GLY A 242 -25.74 -21.43 -1.85
CA GLY A 242 -25.64 -22.68 -1.09
C GLY A 242 -24.81 -23.76 -1.81
N LYS A 243 -24.63 -23.62 -3.13
CA LYS A 243 -23.82 -24.54 -3.96
C LYS A 243 -22.78 -23.80 -4.78
N VAL A 244 -23.17 -22.72 -5.45
CA VAL A 244 -22.31 -21.96 -6.38
C VAL A 244 -22.34 -20.48 -6.09
N TRP A 245 -21.28 -19.79 -6.47
CA TRP A 245 -21.21 -18.34 -6.48
C TRP A 245 -21.78 -17.81 -7.79
N LYS A 246 -22.92 -17.12 -7.72
CA LYS A 246 -23.49 -16.40 -8.87
C LYS A 246 -22.85 -15.03 -8.94
N LYS A 247 -22.16 -14.74 -10.06
CA LYS A 247 -21.41 -13.51 -10.27
C LYS A 247 -22.13 -12.62 -11.28
N THR A 248 -22.22 -11.34 -10.97
CA THR A 248 -22.86 -10.32 -11.82
C THR A 248 -22.00 -9.07 -11.82
N ILE A 249 -21.94 -8.38 -12.96
CA ILE A 249 -21.36 -7.04 -13.04
C ILE A 249 -22.35 -6.06 -12.42
N VAL A 250 -21.89 -5.26 -11.46
CA VAL A 250 -22.69 -4.22 -10.81
C VAL A 250 -22.59 -2.96 -11.65
N ASP A 251 -21.38 -2.44 -11.85
CA ASP A 251 -21.08 -1.21 -12.57
C ASP A 251 -19.64 -1.28 -13.13
N GLY A 252 -19.27 -0.37 -14.04
CA GLY A 252 -17.94 -0.31 -14.64
C GLY A 252 -17.95 -0.17 -16.15
N GLN A 253 -16.85 -0.58 -16.80
CA GLN A 253 -16.60 -0.22 -18.20
C GLN A 253 -17.73 -0.69 -19.14
N GLY A 254 -18.26 0.24 -19.94
CA GLY A 254 -19.32 -0.04 -20.92
C GLY A 254 -20.75 -0.05 -20.34
N GLY A 255 -20.95 0.50 -19.15
CA GLY A 255 -22.27 0.60 -18.52
C GLY A 255 -23.29 1.46 -19.28
N THR A 256 -24.56 1.11 -19.08
CA THR A 256 -25.77 1.83 -19.52
C THR A 256 -26.80 1.84 -18.37
N GLU A 257 -27.89 2.59 -18.52
CA GLU A 257 -29.00 2.61 -17.55
C GLU A 257 -28.59 3.11 -16.15
N GLY A 258 -27.84 4.21 -16.09
CA GLY A 258 -27.38 4.83 -14.84
C GLY A 258 -26.06 4.28 -14.31
N ARG A 259 -25.54 3.20 -14.89
CA ARG A 259 -24.15 2.75 -14.72
C ARG A 259 -23.17 3.75 -15.32
N THR A 260 -21.97 3.82 -14.75
CA THR A 260 -20.85 4.56 -15.37
C THR A 260 -20.28 3.76 -16.55
N SER A 261 -19.55 4.43 -17.43
CA SER A 261 -18.70 3.77 -18.44
C SER A 261 -17.23 3.73 -18.05
N ASN A 262 -16.88 4.30 -16.90
CA ASN A 262 -15.51 4.44 -16.42
C ASN A 262 -15.07 3.19 -15.64
N GLU A 263 -13.75 3.01 -15.52
CA GLU A 263 -13.17 1.94 -14.71
C GLU A 263 -13.49 2.13 -13.21
N ILE A 264 -13.79 1.03 -12.53
CA ILE A 264 -13.89 0.99 -11.07
C ILE A 264 -12.67 0.30 -10.48
N ALA A 265 -11.87 1.06 -9.72
CA ALA A 265 -10.70 0.54 -9.00
C ALA A 265 -10.58 1.09 -7.55
N SER A 266 -11.59 1.80 -7.06
CA SER A 266 -11.63 2.44 -5.74
C SER A 266 -12.04 1.51 -4.60
N ALA A 267 -11.95 2.00 -3.36
CA ALA A 267 -12.46 1.30 -2.19
C ALA A 267 -13.97 0.98 -2.31
N ILE A 268 -14.37 -0.20 -1.85
CA ILE A 268 -15.77 -0.64 -1.85
C ILE A 268 -16.24 -0.80 -0.40
N SER A 269 -17.44 -0.34 -0.10
CA SER A 269 -18.14 -0.72 1.14
C SER A 269 -19.53 -1.29 0.85
N VAL A 270 -19.92 -2.30 1.64
CA VAL A 270 -21.20 -2.97 1.51
C VAL A 270 -21.89 -3.06 2.87
N CYS A 271 -23.14 -2.62 2.91
CA CYS A 271 -24.01 -2.73 4.08
C CYS A 271 -25.41 -3.18 3.65
N VAL A 272 -26.12 -3.83 4.56
CA VAL A 272 -27.41 -4.46 4.29
C VAL A 272 -28.39 -4.08 5.39
N ASN A 273 -29.61 -3.72 5.02
CA ASN A 273 -30.71 -3.53 5.97
C ASN A 273 -31.98 -4.29 5.54
N GLY A 274 -33.00 -4.20 6.39
CA GLY A 274 -34.24 -4.96 6.25
C GLY A 274 -34.14 -6.38 6.81
N ILE A 275 -35.22 -7.14 6.61
CA ILE A 275 -35.38 -8.49 7.15
C ILE A 275 -35.41 -9.47 5.98
N ALA A 276 -34.65 -10.56 6.08
CA ALA A 276 -34.67 -11.61 5.06
C ALA A 276 -36.09 -12.20 4.90
N PRO A 277 -36.56 -12.48 3.67
CA PRO A 277 -35.83 -12.47 2.40
C PRO A 277 -35.99 -11.16 1.60
N LEU A 278 -36.40 -10.05 2.24
CA LEU A 278 -36.66 -8.75 1.61
C LEU A 278 -35.63 -7.69 2.03
N GLN A 279 -34.38 -8.10 2.24
CA GLN A 279 -33.31 -7.16 2.53
C GLN A 279 -32.98 -6.29 1.32
N THR A 280 -32.46 -5.10 1.57
CA THR A 280 -31.81 -4.26 0.57
C THR A 280 -30.31 -4.24 0.84
N MET A 281 -29.52 -4.38 -0.21
CA MET A 281 -28.06 -4.26 -0.15
C MET A 281 -27.63 -2.93 -0.76
N HIS A 282 -26.65 -2.32 -0.11
CA HIS A 282 -26.10 -1.02 -0.46
C HIS A 282 -24.62 -1.19 -0.76
N ILE A 283 -24.19 -0.79 -1.96
CA ILE A 283 -22.80 -0.88 -2.41
C ILE A 283 -22.32 0.52 -2.77
N PHE A 284 -21.26 0.98 -2.12
CA PHE A 284 -20.64 2.27 -2.37
C PHE A 284 -19.26 2.07 -2.98
N TYR A 285 -18.94 2.87 -3.97
CA TYR A 285 -17.72 2.81 -4.77
C TYR A 285 -17.56 4.11 -5.55
N SER A 286 -16.40 4.35 -6.12
CA SER A 286 -16.13 5.48 -7.01
C SER A 286 -15.52 5.03 -8.31
N ASP A 287 -15.79 5.75 -9.40
CA ASP A 287 -15.05 5.54 -10.63
C ASP A 287 -13.74 6.35 -10.64
N VAL A 288 -12.76 5.88 -11.40
CA VAL A 288 -11.40 6.46 -11.38
C VAL A 288 -11.27 7.74 -12.18
N THR A 289 -12.28 8.12 -12.96
CA THR A 289 -12.22 9.26 -13.90
C THR A 289 -12.91 10.48 -13.32
N ASP A 290 -14.20 10.35 -13.02
CA ASP A 290 -15.02 11.42 -12.47
C ASP A 290 -14.77 11.58 -10.96
N LYS A 291 -14.33 10.49 -10.30
CA LYS A 291 -13.98 10.44 -8.86
C LYS A 291 -15.14 10.71 -7.92
N ASP A 292 -16.35 10.51 -8.45
CA ASP A 292 -17.61 10.64 -7.72
C ASP A 292 -17.84 9.44 -6.81
N LEU A 293 -18.45 9.67 -5.64
CA LEU A 293 -18.96 8.59 -4.80
C LEU A 293 -20.29 8.10 -5.37
N ARG A 294 -20.28 6.91 -5.96
CA ARG A 294 -21.44 6.22 -6.54
C ARG A 294 -22.05 5.25 -5.54
N TYR A 295 -23.34 4.99 -5.72
CA TYR A 295 -24.11 4.07 -4.90
C TYR A 295 -25.01 3.20 -5.76
N ALA A 296 -24.89 1.89 -5.59
CA ALA A 296 -25.77 0.88 -6.17
C ALA A 296 -26.64 0.26 -5.07
N LYS A 297 -27.95 0.39 -5.24
CA LYS A 297 -28.98 -0.24 -4.40
C LYS A 297 -29.46 -1.52 -5.05
N TYR A 298 -29.43 -2.63 -4.33
CA TYR A 298 -29.90 -3.93 -4.84
C TYR A 298 -31.00 -4.51 -3.95
N ASP A 299 -32.16 -4.78 -4.54
CA ASP A 299 -33.34 -5.33 -3.85
C ASP A 299 -33.43 -6.87 -3.91
N GLY A 300 -32.43 -7.52 -4.49
CA GLY A 300 -32.43 -8.96 -4.78
C GLY A 300 -32.83 -9.32 -6.21
N LYS A 301 -33.23 -8.32 -7.02
CA LYS A 301 -33.61 -8.48 -8.42
C LYS A 301 -32.96 -7.43 -9.32
N THR A 302 -33.10 -6.15 -8.99
CA THR A 302 -32.65 -5.02 -9.81
C THR A 302 -31.67 -4.14 -9.07
N PHE A 303 -30.83 -3.45 -9.84
CA PHE A 303 -29.94 -2.41 -9.34
C PHE A 303 -30.51 -1.03 -9.69
N ASP A 304 -30.55 -0.14 -8.70
CA ASP A 304 -30.76 1.29 -8.89
C ASP A 304 -29.46 2.04 -8.59
N PHE A 305 -29.07 3.00 -9.43
CA PHE A 305 -27.82 3.74 -9.31
C PHE A 305 -28.08 5.22 -9.04
N GLU A 306 -27.27 5.83 -8.18
CA GLU A 306 -27.20 7.28 -7.99
C GLU A 306 -25.78 7.72 -7.62
N VAL A 307 -25.46 8.99 -7.86
CA VAL A 307 -24.23 9.61 -7.35
C VAL A 307 -24.54 10.27 -6.01
N VAL A 308 -23.80 9.90 -4.97
CA VAL A 308 -23.94 10.45 -3.61
C VAL A 308 -23.31 11.83 -3.54
N ASP A 309 -22.03 11.94 -3.91
CA ASP A 309 -21.24 13.18 -3.79
C ASP A 309 -20.06 13.18 -4.79
N GLY A 310 -19.37 14.31 -4.97
CA GLY A 310 -18.22 14.49 -5.87
C GLY A 310 -18.54 15.26 -7.17
N ASP A 311 -19.80 15.27 -7.59
CA ASP A 311 -20.34 15.95 -8.78
C ASP A 311 -21.13 17.22 -8.41
N GLY A 312 -20.76 17.87 -7.30
CA GLY A 312 -21.29 19.17 -6.93
C GLY A 312 -20.92 20.26 -7.96
N PRO A 313 -21.66 21.38 -8.01
CA PRO A 313 -21.34 22.49 -8.90
C PRO A 313 -20.04 23.22 -8.52
N SER A 314 -19.58 23.07 -7.27
CA SER A 314 -18.35 23.65 -6.75
C SER A 314 -17.89 22.89 -5.49
N GLU A 315 -16.64 23.09 -5.10
CA GLU A 315 -16.11 22.57 -3.84
C GLU A 315 -16.85 23.20 -2.65
N ASN A 316 -17.45 22.38 -1.78
CA ASN A 316 -18.10 22.83 -0.56
C ASN A 316 -17.08 22.81 0.59
N SER A 317 -16.65 24.01 1.01
CA SER A 317 -15.70 24.19 2.09
C SER A 317 -16.09 23.41 3.35
N TYR A 318 -15.15 22.70 3.98
CA TYR A 318 -15.39 22.00 5.24
C TYR A 318 -15.87 22.92 6.37
N LYS A 319 -15.60 24.23 6.28
CA LYS A 319 -16.03 25.24 7.26
C LYS A 319 -17.49 25.66 7.10
N ASP A 320 -18.14 25.28 6.00
CA ASP A 320 -19.55 25.59 5.79
C ASP A 320 -20.43 24.64 6.63
N PRO A 321 -21.18 25.16 7.62
CA PRO A 321 -22.07 24.31 8.41
C PRO A 321 -23.23 23.74 7.59
N VAL A 322 -23.57 24.35 6.45
CA VAL A 322 -24.60 23.86 5.54
C VAL A 322 -23.94 23.02 4.46
N ARG A 323 -23.87 21.71 4.71
CA ARG A 323 -23.26 20.78 3.78
C ARG A 323 -24.18 20.44 2.60
N VAL A 324 -23.63 20.55 1.41
CA VAL A 324 -24.23 20.14 0.13
C VAL A 324 -23.24 19.28 -0.63
N ARG A 325 -23.64 18.75 -1.79
CA ARG A 325 -22.74 18.02 -2.68
C ARG A 325 -21.56 18.90 -3.07
N THR A 326 -20.36 18.37 -2.96
CA THR A 326 -19.09 19.01 -3.30
C THR A 326 -18.59 18.54 -4.65
N SER A 327 -17.78 19.36 -5.33
CA SER A 327 -17.04 18.95 -6.54
C SER A 327 -15.66 18.33 -6.22
N SER A 328 -15.46 17.85 -4.99
CA SER A 328 -14.17 17.34 -4.51
C SER A 328 -13.89 15.94 -5.03
N ASP A 329 -12.61 15.55 -5.05
CA ASP A 329 -12.24 14.15 -5.20
C ASP A 329 -12.62 13.39 -3.92
N VAL A 330 -13.59 12.47 -4.03
CA VAL A 330 -14.10 11.67 -2.91
C VAL A 330 -13.86 10.16 -3.11
N SER A 331 -12.91 9.81 -3.98
CA SER A 331 -12.73 8.45 -4.49
C SER A 331 -11.81 7.55 -3.65
N VAL A 332 -11.15 8.11 -2.62
CA VAL A 332 -10.03 7.46 -1.92
C VAL A 332 -10.47 6.33 -1.00
N SER A 333 -11.40 6.61 -0.08
CA SER A 333 -11.84 5.65 0.93
C SER A 333 -13.30 5.90 1.30
N ASN A 334 -14.04 4.82 1.59
CA ASN A 334 -15.40 4.91 2.09
C ASN A 334 -15.76 3.72 2.99
N ALA A 335 -16.72 3.93 3.88
CA ALA A 335 -17.27 2.90 4.73
C ALA A 335 -18.76 3.15 4.98
N CYS A 336 -19.58 2.10 5.00
CA CYS A 336 -21.02 2.24 5.20
C CYS A 336 -21.57 1.39 6.34
N VAL A 337 -22.61 1.91 6.98
CA VAL A 337 -23.43 1.19 7.96
C VAL A 337 -24.89 1.43 7.64
N ALA A 338 -25.71 0.41 7.86
CA ALA A 338 -27.16 0.51 7.67
C ALA A 338 -27.89 0.05 8.93
N THR A 339 -28.86 0.84 9.36
CA THR A 339 -29.85 0.49 10.38
C THR A 339 -31.15 0.08 9.69
N ALA A 340 -32.20 -0.23 10.46
CA ALA A 340 -33.51 -0.57 9.89
C ALA A 340 -34.11 0.55 9.01
N SER A 341 -33.85 1.82 9.35
CA SER A 341 -34.41 3.00 8.69
C SER A 341 -33.39 3.83 7.92
N ASP A 342 -32.12 3.73 8.27
CA ASP A 342 -31.10 4.69 7.85
C ASP A 342 -29.93 4.01 7.17
N ILE A 343 -29.40 4.67 6.15
CA ILE A 343 -28.15 4.30 5.48
C ILE A 343 -27.17 5.44 5.74
N GLN A 344 -25.97 5.12 6.21
CA GLN A 344 -24.90 6.08 6.43
C GLN A 344 -23.69 5.62 5.63
N VAL A 345 -23.12 6.52 4.83
CA VAL A 345 -21.83 6.33 4.18
C VAL A 345 -20.88 7.43 4.64
N PHE A 346 -19.66 7.05 4.97
CA PHE A 346 -18.56 7.93 5.33
C PHE A 346 -17.51 7.84 4.24
N TYR A 347 -16.87 8.95 3.92
CA TYR A 347 -15.91 9.02 2.83
C TYR A 347 -14.92 10.17 3.06
N ARG A 348 -13.72 10.02 2.51
CA ARG A 348 -12.70 11.06 2.55
C ARG A 348 -12.92 12.07 1.42
N ASP A 349 -12.92 13.35 1.76
CA ASP A 349 -12.70 14.43 0.80
C ASP A 349 -11.18 14.64 0.66
N GLN A 350 -10.63 14.18 -0.47
CA GLN A 350 -9.21 14.24 -0.75
C GLN A 350 -8.74 15.66 -1.08
N SER A 351 -9.61 16.52 -1.60
CA SER A 351 -9.28 17.92 -1.91
C SER A 351 -9.01 18.71 -0.62
N GLN A 352 -9.74 18.41 0.45
CA GLN A 352 -9.71 19.17 1.69
C GLN A 352 -9.04 18.43 2.86
N GLY A 353 -8.83 17.11 2.75
CA GLY A 353 -8.20 16.28 3.77
C GLY A 353 -9.12 15.90 4.93
N VAL A 354 -10.44 15.94 4.74
CA VAL A 354 -11.46 15.77 5.81
C VAL A 354 -12.28 14.50 5.62
N THR A 355 -12.96 14.06 6.69
CA THR A 355 -13.92 12.96 6.64
C THR A 355 -15.33 13.51 6.60
N LEU A 356 -16.06 13.17 5.54
CA LEU A 356 -17.46 13.53 5.35
C LEU A 356 -18.36 12.33 5.64
N GLY A 357 -19.63 12.64 5.91
CA GLY A 357 -20.70 11.65 6.02
C GLY A 357 -21.90 12.06 5.18
N ALA A 358 -22.62 11.08 4.65
CA ALA A 358 -23.92 11.27 4.04
C ALA A 358 -24.91 10.25 4.63
N VAL A 359 -26.10 10.74 5.01
CA VAL A 359 -27.16 9.94 5.63
C VAL A 359 -28.42 9.98 4.77
N LYS A 360 -28.99 8.80 4.50
CA LYS A 360 -30.30 8.63 3.88
C LYS A 360 -31.26 7.98 4.86
N SER A 361 -32.22 8.75 5.38
CA SER A 361 -33.22 8.27 6.34
C SER A 361 -34.56 7.98 5.67
N ASN A 362 -35.10 6.77 5.90
CA ASN A 362 -36.39 6.31 5.36
C ASN A 362 -36.55 6.51 3.85
N GLY A 363 -35.45 6.36 3.09
CA GLY A 363 -35.44 6.55 1.63
C GLY A 363 -35.58 8.02 1.17
N GLY A 364 -35.50 8.98 2.08
CA GLY A 364 -35.47 10.41 1.76
C GLY A 364 -34.19 10.86 1.02
N PRO A 365 -33.97 12.17 0.86
CA PRO A 365 -32.74 12.68 0.25
C PRO A 365 -31.52 12.48 1.15
N TRP A 366 -30.33 12.47 0.54
CA TRP A 366 -29.06 12.50 1.27
C TRP A 366 -28.91 13.81 2.06
N LYS A 367 -28.45 13.67 3.31
CA LYS A 367 -28.05 14.76 4.18
C LYS A 367 -26.57 14.63 4.50
N TYR A 368 -25.81 15.69 4.24
CA TYR A 368 -24.36 15.68 4.34
C TYR A 368 -23.91 16.25 5.69
N GLU A 369 -22.75 15.81 6.17
CA GLU A 369 -22.14 16.25 7.43
C GLU A 369 -20.61 16.22 7.35
N LEU A 370 -19.97 17.04 8.17
CA LEU A 370 -18.55 16.92 8.49
C LEU A 370 -18.38 16.00 9.71
N VAL A 371 -17.61 14.93 9.55
CA VAL A 371 -17.33 13.98 10.63
C VAL A 371 -16.06 14.38 11.38
N ASP A 372 -14.90 14.43 10.71
CA ASP A 372 -13.63 14.83 11.35
C ASP A 372 -12.69 15.54 10.35
N GLY A 373 -11.62 16.17 10.81
CA GLY A 373 -10.64 16.91 10.00
C GLY A 373 -10.86 18.43 9.95
N ASP A 374 -11.80 18.95 10.74
CA ASP A 374 -12.25 20.35 10.84
C ASP A 374 -11.14 21.35 11.25
N ARG A 375 -10.08 20.87 11.90
CA ARG A 375 -8.99 21.68 12.48
C ARG A 375 -9.38 22.54 13.70
N ASP A 376 -10.57 22.34 14.24
CA ASP A 376 -11.01 22.86 15.55
C ASP A 376 -10.80 21.85 16.69
N THR A 377 -10.67 22.32 17.94
CA THR A 377 -10.21 21.52 19.10
C THR A 377 -11.28 20.74 19.86
N ASP A 378 -12.48 20.54 19.31
CA ASP A 378 -13.59 19.80 19.96
C ASP A 378 -13.40 18.27 19.91
N GLY A 379 -12.18 17.82 20.21
CA GLY A 379 -11.77 16.42 20.15
C GLY A 379 -11.52 15.89 18.73
N ARG A 380 -11.70 16.74 17.70
CA ARG A 380 -11.44 16.46 16.29
C ARG A 380 -9.96 16.51 15.92
N SER A 381 -9.59 15.88 14.81
CA SER A 381 -8.24 15.95 14.27
C SER A 381 -7.98 17.30 13.61
N THR A 382 -6.76 17.80 13.80
CA THR A 382 -6.22 18.95 13.07
C THR A 382 -5.41 18.55 11.84
N GLY A 383 -5.20 17.24 11.64
CA GLY A 383 -4.50 16.66 10.51
C GLY A 383 -5.43 16.11 9.43
N ASP A 384 -4.83 15.66 8.33
CA ASP A 384 -5.54 14.92 7.29
C ASP A 384 -6.08 13.60 7.86
N VAL A 385 -7.28 13.19 7.49
CA VAL A 385 -7.97 12.02 8.06
C VAL A 385 -8.50 11.05 7.01
N SER A 386 -8.55 9.76 7.34
CA SER A 386 -9.24 8.72 6.57
C SER A 386 -8.64 8.40 5.21
N PHE A 387 -7.32 8.27 5.10
CA PHE A 387 -6.75 7.57 3.93
C PHE A 387 -7.19 6.10 3.93
N HIS A 388 -7.35 5.53 5.12
CA HIS A 388 -7.95 4.23 5.38
C HIS A 388 -9.10 4.41 6.37
N MET A 389 -10.26 3.85 6.08
CA MET A 389 -11.40 3.86 7.00
C MET A 389 -12.20 2.57 6.93
N GLU A 390 -12.77 2.18 8.06
CA GLU A 390 -13.78 1.13 8.13
C GLU A 390 -14.84 1.48 9.18
N ALA A 391 -16.05 0.96 8.99
CA ALA A 391 -17.15 1.18 9.90
C ALA A 391 -17.84 -0.13 10.28
N THR A 392 -18.34 -0.19 11.52
CA THR A 392 -19.18 -1.29 11.97
C THR A 392 -20.30 -0.80 12.87
N LEU A 393 -21.40 -1.54 12.89
CA LEU A 393 -22.53 -1.29 13.77
C LEU A 393 -22.50 -2.28 14.94
N VAL A 394 -22.49 -1.78 16.16
CA VAL A 394 -22.63 -2.58 17.39
C VAL A 394 -23.91 -2.13 18.09
N GLY A 395 -24.94 -2.98 18.06
CA GLY A 395 -26.28 -2.58 18.50
C GLY A 395 -26.83 -1.45 17.63
N ARG A 396 -26.91 -0.23 18.19
CA ARG A 396 -27.35 0.99 17.49
C ARG A 396 -26.23 2.02 17.33
N THR A 397 -25.03 1.68 17.77
CA THR A 397 -23.88 2.57 17.78
C THR A 397 -23.02 2.28 16.56
N THR A 398 -22.84 3.31 15.74
CA THR A 398 -21.87 3.32 14.65
C THR A 398 -20.50 3.55 15.25
N TYR A 399 -19.54 2.70 14.90
CA TYR A 399 -18.12 2.90 15.14
C TYR A 399 -17.43 3.09 13.79
N LEU A 400 -16.74 4.21 13.62
CA LEU A 400 -15.94 4.54 12.45
C LEU A 400 -14.48 4.66 12.88
N VAL A 401 -13.63 3.76 12.40
CA VAL A 401 -12.18 3.84 12.57
C VAL A 401 -11.55 4.45 11.33
N TYR A 402 -10.54 5.29 11.53
CA TYR A 402 -9.76 5.88 10.46
C TYR A 402 -8.37 6.25 10.94
N ASP A 403 -7.44 6.37 10.01
CA ASP A 403 -6.12 6.94 10.25
C ASP A 403 -6.13 8.47 10.17
N SER A 404 -5.11 9.11 10.72
CA SER A 404 -4.88 10.54 10.56
C SER A 404 -3.41 10.87 10.51
N VAL A 405 -3.03 11.76 9.60
CA VAL A 405 -1.67 12.30 9.47
C VAL A 405 -1.62 13.64 10.19
N THR A 406 -0.83 13.69 11.27
CA THR A 406 -0.80 14.83 12.21
C THR A 406 0.46 15.68 12.08
N GLY A 407 1.37 15.34 11.16
CA GLY A 407 2.62 16.06 11.00
C GLY A 407 3.43 15.63 9.79
N PHE A 408 4.16 16.60 9.24
CA PHE A 408 5.05 16.43 8.10
C PHE A 408 6.43 17.01 8.41
N ASP A 409 7.47 16.51 7.72
CA ASP A 409 8.76 17.21 7.65
C ASP A 409 8.76 18.26 6.53
N GLU A 410 9.87 18.99 6.39
CA GLU A 410 10.06 20.02 5.36
C GLU A 410 9.94 19.46 3.93
N THR A 411 10.07 18.13 3.75
CA THR A 411 9.94 17.42 2.47
C THR A 411 8.56 16.79 2.27
N ARG A 412 7.57 17.12 3.11
CA ARG A 412 6.21 16.57 3.13
C ARG A 412 6.15 15.06 3.38
N LYS A 413 7.16 14.47 4.02
CA LYS A 413 7.03 13.09 4.53
C LYS A 413 6.27 13.11 5.84
N VAL A 414 5.38 12.15 6.01
CA VAL A 414 4.63 11.95 7.25
C VAL A 414 5.62 11.71 8.40
N THR A 415 5.55 12.54 9.43
CA THR A 415 6.39 12.43 10.64
C THR A 415 5.61 11.99 11.87
N SER A 416 4.29 12.15 11.84
CA SER A 416 3.39 11.66 12.88
C SER A 416 2.05 11.27 12.29
N GLY A 417 1.47 10.22 12.86
CA GLY A 417 0.13 9.75 12.52
C GLY A 417 -0.54 9.14 13.74
N SER A 418 -1.87 9.09 13.71
CA SER A 418 -2.72 8.53 14.75
C SER A 418 -3.78 7.62 14.15
N VAL A 419 -4.31 6.73 14.97
CA VAL A 419 -5.53 5.97 14.68
C VAL A 419 -6.65 6.54 15.54
N ARG A 420 -7.77 6.86 14.90
CA ARG A 420 -8.90 7.54 15.50
C ARG A 420 -10.15 6.68 15.41
N LEU A 421 -11.04 6.89 16.37
CA LEU A 421 -12.34 6.24 16.45
C LEU A 421 -13.39 7.31 16.71
N ALA A 422 -14.31 7.47 15.77
CA ALA A 422 -15.54 8.22 15.97
C ALA A 422 -16.68 7.25 16.29
N SER A 423 -17.55 7.61 17.22
CA SER A 423 -18.75 6.82 17.53
C SER A 423 -19.98 7.68 17.76
N ARG A 424 -21.14 7.21 17.32
CA ARG A 424 -22.44 7.84 17.60
C ARG A 424 -23.56 6.83 17.63
N THR A 425 -24.66 7.16 18.29
CA THR A 425 -25.91 6.38 18.23
C THR A 425 -26.94 7.13 17.40
N GLY A 426 -27.54 6.46 16.41
CA GLY A 426 -28.46 7.12 15.47
C GLY A 426 -27.71 7.86 14.36
N VAL A 427 -28.24 9.02 13.95
CA VAL A 427 -27.80 9.76 12.75
C VAL A 427 -27.61 11.26 12.98
N ASN A 428 -27.75 11.74 14.23
CA ASN A 428 -27.59 13.15 14.52
C ASN A 428 -26.10 13.54 14.43
N PRO A 429 -25.71 14.53 13.61
CA PRO A 429 -24.31 14.94 13.48
C PRO A 429 -23.67 15.43 14.78
N SER A 430 -24.46 15.97 15.72
CA SER A 430 -23.95 16.47 17.00
C SER A 430 -23.65 15.37 18.03
N ASP A 431 -24.02 14.12 17.77
CA ASP A 431 -23.87 13.01 18.73
C ASP A 431 -22.53 12.27 18.60
N TRP A 432 -21.64 12.73 17.72
CA TRP A 432 -20.32 12.14 17.55
C TRP A 432 -19.45 12.31 18.79
N GLN A 433 -18.81 11.21 19.18
CA GLN A 433 -17.75 11.17 20.18
C GLN A 433 -16.46 10.71 19.50
N TYR A 434 -15.40 11.48 19.69
CA TYR A 434 -14.09 11.22 19.09
C TYR A 434 -13.13 10.67 20.12
N LEU A 435 -12.29 9.76 19.66
CA LEU A 435 -11.26 9.14 20.46
C LEU A 435 -10.02 8.92 19.61
N GLU A 436 -8.89 9.36 20.13
CA GLU A 436 -7.57 8.96 19.65
C GLU A 436 -7.20 7.61 20.29
N LEU A 437 -7.14 6.55 19.46
CA LEU A 437 -6.86 5.18 19.93
C LEU A 437 -5.39 4.93 20.16
N ASP A 438 -4.55 5.41 19.24
CA ASP A 438 -3.11 5.24 19.28
C ASP A 438 -2.45 6.41 18.58
N SER A 439 -1.55 7.08 19.28
CA SER A 439 -0.74 8.15 18.72
C SER A 439 0.64 8.16 19.33
N ALA A 440 1.58 8.69 18.56
CA ALA A 440 2.97 8.72 18.94
C ALA A 440 3.23 9.82 19.98
N THR A 441 2.88 9.57 21.24
CA THR A 441 3.14 10.50 22.36
C THR A 441 4.62 10.89 22.44
N ASP A 442 5.53 9.99 22.07
CA ASP A 442 6.99 10.19 22.08
C ASP A 442 7.64 10.18 20.68
N LYS A 443 6.87 10.35 19.59
CA LYS A 443 7.35 10.33 18.18
C LYS A 443 8.20 9.12 17.77
N SER A 444 8.12 7.98 18.48
CA SER A 444 8.93 6.80 18.19
C SER A 444 8.36 5.91 17.07
N PHE A 445 7.10 6.11 16.71
CA PHE A 445 6.40 5.39 15.64
C PHE A 445 5.43 6.32 14.91
N ILE A 446 4.92 5.85 13.78
CA ILE A 446 3.81 6.42 13.01
C ILE A 446 2.75 5.33 12.94
N ALA A 447 1.54 5.61 13.41
CA ALA A 447 0.40 4.70 13.30
C ALA A 447 -0.51 5.09 12.13
N GLY A 448 -1.36 4.15 11.72
CA GLY A 448 -2.37 4.38 10.69
C GLY A 448 -1.86 4.12 9.28
N TYR A 449 -0.92 3.19 9.08
CA TYR A 449 -0.58 2.75 7.72
C TYR A 449 -1.71 1.94 7.06
N ASP A 450 -2.60 1.38 7.87
CA ASP A 450 -3.87 0.78 7.48
C ASP A 450 -4.71 0.52 8.75
N VAL A 451 -6.03 0.37 8.64
CA VAL A 451 -6.96 0.11 9.75
C VAL A 451 -7.98 -0.96 9.40
N ALA A 452 -8.43 -1.72 10.40
CA ALA A 452 -9.53 -2.68 10.26
C ALA A 452 -10.37 -2.73 11.54
N ILE A 453 -11.68 -2.99 11.42
CA ILE A 453 -12.60 -3.11 12.56
C ILE A 453 -13.50 -4.34 12.44
N ALA A 454 -13.71 -5.02 13.56
CA ALA A 454 -14.65 -6.14 13.65
C ALA A 454 -15.60 -5.97 14.83
N ASN A 455 -16.88 -6.22 14.61
CA ASN A 455 -17.86 -6.41 15.67
C ASN A 455 -17.55 -7.73 16.42
N ILE A 456 -17.43 -7.67 17.74
CA ILE A 456 -17.14 -8.81 18.63
C ILE A 456 -18.23 -9.03 19.68
N GLY A 457 -19.49 -8.86 19.28
CA GLY A 457 -20.68 -9.02 20.13
C GLY A 457 -21.19 -7.65 20.60
N ASN A 458 -20.90 -7.30 21.85
CA ASN A 458 -21.33 -6.04 22.46
C ASN A 458 -20.25 -4.93 22.39
N SER A 459 -19.18 -5.16 21.63
CA SER A 459 -18.08 -4.22 21.44
C SER A 459 -17.49 -4.40 20.03
N ALA A 460 -16.49 -3.60 19.68
CA ALA A 460 -15.69 -3.75 18.49
C ALA A 460 -14.21 -4.00 18.84
N GLN A 461 -13.48 -4.66 17.95
CA GLN A 461 -12.03 -4.70 17.97
C GLN A 461 -11.50 -3.94 16.77
N VAL A 462 -10.53 -3.07 17.03
CA VAL A 462 -9.81 -2.31 16.02
C VAL A 462 -8.41 -2.87 15.89
N ALA A 463 -7.93 -3.05 14.67
CA ALA A 463 -6.56 -3.41 14.33
C ALA A 463 -5.97 -2.35 13.40
N TRP A 464 -4.66 -2.13 13.47
CA TRP A 464 -3.97 -1.18 12.60
C TRP A 464 -2.50 -1.52 12.42
N LEU A 465 -1.92 -0.95 11.37
CA LEU A 465 -0.49 -1.02 11.09
C LEU A 465 0.24 0.21 11.63
N ALA A 466 1.43 -0.02 12.18
CA ALA A 466 2.34 1.02 12.66
C ALA A 466 3.79 0.73 12.23
N GLY A 467 4.60 1.77 12.14
CA GLY A 467 6.00 1.71 11.71
C GLY A 467 6.88 2.67 12.50
N PRO A 468 8.22 2.51 12.50
CA PRO A 468 9.10 3.38 13.26
C PRO A 468 9.26 4.73 12.53
N SER A 469 9.34 5.81 13.28
CA SER A 469 9.49 7.17 12.72
C SER A 469 10.84 7.39 12.00
N THR A 470 11.83 6.53 12.25
CA THR A 470 13.14 6.55 11.56
C THR A 470 13.06 6.07 10.11
N THR A 471 12.01 5.33 9.73
CA THR A 471 11.76 4.91 8.35
C THR A 471 10.28 5.14 7.99
N PRO A 472 9.86 6.41 7.82
CA PRO A 472 8.48 6.72 7.43
C PRO A 472 8.08 6.01 6.14
N GLY A 473 6.86 5.49 6.10
CA GLY A 473 6.31 4.72 4.98
C GLY A 473 6.51 3.20 5.13
N VAL A 474 7.19 2.74 6.18
CA VAL A 474 7.48 1.33 6.40
C VAL A 474 6.84 0.84 7.69
N ALA A 475 5.73 0.10 7.57
CA ALA A 475 5.13 -0.58 8.70
C ALA A 475 5.98 -1.79 9.16
N ASN A 476 6.04 -2.02 10.46
CA ASN A 476 6.73 -3.19 11.07
C ASN A 476 5.97 -3.80 12.26
N GLU A 477 4.98 -3.10 12.80
CA GLU A 477 4.15 -3.51 13.91
C GLU A 477 2.69 -3.67 13.47
N ILE A 478 2.05 -4.73 13.97
CA ILE A 478 0.60 -4.93 13.92
C ILE A 478 0.08 -4.70 15.32
N ARG A 479 -0.90 -3.81 15.46
CA ARG A 479 -1.48 -3.41 16.73
C ARG A 479 -2.97 -3.63 16.74
N TRP A 480 -3.56 -3.89 17.90
CA TRP A 480 -5.00 -3.99 18.06
C TRP A 480 -5.46 -3.68 19.48
N ALA A 481 -6.71 -3.24 19.60
CA ALA A 481 -7.37 -2.99 20.87
C ALA A 481 -8.86 -3.29 20.74
N LYS A 482 -9.48 -3.70 21.84
CA LYS A 482 -10.95 -3.66 21.94
C LYS A 482 -11.40 -2.24 22.27
N VAL A 483 -12.57 -1.86 21.79
CA VAL A 483 -13.23 -0.59 22.10
C VAL A 483 -13.88 -0.69 23.48
N ASP A 484 -13.06 -0.96 24.50
CA ASP A 484 -13.46 -1.15 25.89
C ASP A 484 -12.67 -0.19 26.79
N SER A 485 -13.10 -0.02 28.04
CA SER A 485 -12.38 0.76 29.07
C SER A 485 -11.96 -0.16 30.24
N PRO A 486 -10.67 -0.19 30.66
CA PRO A 486 -9.53 0.55 30.13
C PRO A 486 -8.97 -0.06 28.83
N LYS A 487 -8.48 0.82 27.95
CA LYS A 487 -7.90 0.42 26.66
C LYS A 487 -6.53 -0.20 26.87
N ARG A 488 -6.32 -1.35 26.23
CA ARG A 488 -5.02 -2.03 26.20
C ARG A 488 -4.66 -2.30 24.75
N ILE A 489 -3.65 -1.60 24.26
CA ILE A 489 -3.08 -1.83 22.93
C ILE A 489 -2.19 -3.06 23.02
N SER A 490 -2.57 -4.09 22.29
CA SER A 490 -1.72 -5.24 22.01
C SER A 490 -0.91 -4.96 20.76
N LYS A 491 0.34 -5.43 20.72
CA LYS A 491 1.22 -5.25 19.56
C LYS A 491 2.13 -6.43 19.31
N ILE A 492 2.49 -6.63 18.05
CA ILE A 492 3.47 -7.63 17.61
C ILE A 492 4.28 -7.13 16.42
N VAL A 493 5.56 -7.48 16.37
CA VAL A 493 6.44 -7.26 15.20
C VAL A 493 6.40 -8.50 14.31
N SER A 494 6.20 -8.31 13.01
CA SER A 494 6.08 -9.42 12.04
C SER A 494 7.34 -10.31 11.97
N GLY A 495 8.52 -9.70 12.13
CA GLY A 495 9.79 -10.41 12.29
C GLY A 495 10.10 -11.36 11.13
N ASN A 496 10.29 -12.64 11.41
CA ASN A 496 10.65 -13.66 10.41
C ASN A 496 9.59 -13.89 9.33
N PHE A 497 8.40 -13.29 9.43
CA PHE A 497 7.38 -13.36 8.40
C PHE A 497 7.53 -12.27 7.34
N GLY A 498 8.40 -11.28 7.57
CA GLY A 498 8.69 -10.21 6.62
C GLY A 498 7.87 -8.95 6.86
N GLN A 499 8.11 -7.92 6.07
CA GLN A 499 7.59 -6.58 6.30
C GLN A 499 6.06 -6.52 6.11
N PRO A 500 5.31 -5.94 7.06
CA PRO A 500 3.92 -5.55 6.86
C PRO A 500 3.70 -4.70 5.60
N GLY A 501 2.70 -5.03 4.79
CA GLY A 501 2.27 -4.25 3.63
C GLY A 501 0.84 -3.72 3.80
N GLU A 502 0.37 -2.97 2.80
CA GLU A 502 -1.01 -2.49 2.69
C GLU A 502 -2.03 -3.64 2.76
N HIS A 503 -3.27 -3.32 3.12
CA HIS A 503 -4.38 -4.23 3.41
C HIS A 503 -4.24 -5.00 4.71
N LEU A 504 -5.20 -4.74 5.59
CA LEU A 504 -5.41 -5.35 6.88
C LEU A 504 -6.87 -5.78 6.99
N SER A 505 -7.15 -6.97 7.53
CA SER A 505 -8.52 -7.35 7.85
C SER A 505 -8.61 -8.13 9.15
N THR A 506 -9.74 -8.02 9.86
CA THR A 506 -9.94 -8.70 11.14
C THR A 506 -11.36 -9.25 11.27
N ASN A 507 -11.49 -10.36 12.00
CA ASN A 507 -12.78 -10.87 12.46
C ASN A 507 -12.91 -10.80 13.99
N GLY A 508 -12.01 -10.07 14.66
CA GLY A 508 -11.95 -9.93 16.11
C GLY A 508 -11.15 -11.01 16.84
N LYS A 509 -10.93 -12.17 16.20
CA LYS A 509 -10.11 -13.29 16.72
C LYS A 509 -8.84 -13.50 15.93
N THR A 510 -8.86 -13.17 14.65
CA THR A 510 -7.75 -13.33 13.72
C THR A 510 -7.62 -12.08 12.89
N ILE A 511 -6.42 -11.50 12.92
CA ILE A 511 -6.02 -10.42 12.05
C ILE A 511 -5.25 -11.02 10.88
N ILE A 512 -5.64 -10.69 9.66
CA ILE A 512 -4.91 -11.00 8.44
C ILE A 512 -4.18 -9.73 8.00
N TYR A 513 -2.92 -9.87 7.64
CA TYR A 513 -2.09 -8.77 7.18
C TYR A 513 -1.11 -9.25 6.11
N ASN A 514 -0.65 -8.32 5.27
CA ASN A 514 0.41 -8.61 4.31
C ASN A 514 1.76 -8.76 5.01
N CYS A 515 2.55 -9.79 4.70
CA CYS A 515 3.85 -10.11 5.29
C CYS A 515 4.88 -10.43 4.18
N GLN A 516 5.52 -9.38 3.66
CA GLN A 516 6.32 -9.42 2.45
C GLN A 516 5.52 -9.93 1.24
N GLU A 517 4.44 -9.23 0.89
CA GLU A 517 3.56 -9.53 -0.27
C GLU A 517 2.91 -10.93 -0.23
N ARG A 518 2.85 -11.51 0.97
CA ARG A 518 2.11 -12.75 1.29
C ARG A 518 1.10 -12.42 2.37
N LEU A 519 0.20 -13.34 2.68
CA LEU A 519 -0.69 -13.18 3.81
C LEU A 519 -0.17 -13.94 5.04
N CYS A 520 -0.34 -13.31 6.19
CA CYS A 520 -0.09 -13.89 7.50
C CYS A 520 -1.29 -13.64 8.42
N ALA A 521 -1.45 -14.49 9.42
CA ALA A 521 -2.53 -14.44 10.39
C ALA A 521 -1.98 -14.33 11.81
N ILE A 522 -2.56 -13.43 12.62
CA ILE A 522 -2.29 -13.30 14.05
C ILE A 522 -3.55 -13.73 14.81
N ASN A 523 -3.41 -14.68 15.74
CA ASN A 523 -4.47 -14.98 16.69
C ASN A 523 -4.44 -13.97 17.86
N THR A 524 -5.45 -13.11 17.93
CA THR A 524 -5.56 -12.00 18.90
C THR A 524 -5.89 -12.47 20.32
N GLU A 525 -6.32 -13.72 20.49
CA GLU A 525 -6.62 -14.34 21.79
C GLU A 525 -5.39 -15.07 22.40
N SER A 526 -4.24 -15.02 21.71
CA SER A 526 -3.01 -15.67 22.19
C SER A 526 -2.51 -15.05 23.49
N LYS A 527 -2.35 -15.87 24.54
CA LYS A 527 -1.84 -15.42 25.86
C LYS A 527 -0.41 -14.88 25.80
N ILE A 528 0.39 -15.37 24.86
CA ILE A 528 1.78 -14.95 24.65
C ILE A 528 1.88 -14.43 23.22
N LEU A 529 2.16 -13.13 23.08
CA LEU A 529 2.34 -12.46 21.80
C LEU A 529 3.82 -12.48 21.42
N ASN A 530 4.17 -13.36 20.49
CA ASN A 530 5.50 -13.47 19.89
C ASN A 530 5.37 -14.09 18.49
N GLN A 531 6.47 -14.32 17.78
CA GLN A 531 6.40 -14.87 16.41
C GLN A 531 5.64 -16.21 16.31
N ASN A 532 5.49 -16.99 17.39
CA ASN A 532 4.70 -18.22 17.40
C ASN A 532 3.17 -17.97 17.43
N SER A 533 2.69 -16.74 17.62
CA SER A 533 1.28 -16.37 17.44
C SER A 533 0.95 -15.99 15.99
N ILE A 534 1.95 -15.94 15.10
CA ILE A 534 1.80 -15.67 13.68
C ILE A 534 1.76 -17.00 12.91
N ARG A 535 0.88 -17.09 11.91
CA ARG A 535 0.78 -18.23 10.99
C ARG A 535 0.87 -17.75 9.55
N LEU A 536 1.56 -18.51 8.71
CA LEU A 536 1.59 -18.26 7.28
C LEU A 536 0.24 -18.62 6.65
N VAL A 537 -0.32 -17.70 5.86
CA VAL A 537 -1.59 -17.91 5.14
C VAL A 537 -1.32 -18.22 3.67
N THR A 538 -0.47 -17.45 2.99
CA THR A 538 -0.03 -17.74 1.61
C THR A 538 1.50 -17.87 1.53
N SER A 539 1.97 -18.73 0.64
CA SER A 539 3.40 -19.06 0.49
C SER A 539 4.11 -18.35 -0.66
N SER A 540 3.37 -17.79 -1.62
CA SER A 540 3.92 -17.06 -2.76
C SER A 540 3.86 -15.55 -2.53
N GLN A 541 4.97 -14.86 -2.75
CA GLN A 541 4.96 -13.40 -2.89
C GLN A 541 4.16 -13.03 -4.14
N GLU A 542 3.25 -12.10 -3.97
CA GLU A 542 2.44 -11.53 -5.04
C GLU A 542 3.06 -10.21 -5.53
N LEU A 543 2.71 -9.78 -6.75
CA LEU A 543 3.30 -8.55 -7.34
C LEU A 543 2.77 -7.25 -6.70
N LYS A 544 1.65 -7.35 -5.99
CA LYS A 544 0.98 -6.25 -5.30
C LYS A 544 0.53 -6.75 -3.93
N PRO A 545 0.35 -5.85 -2.94
CA PRO A 545 -0.30 -6.19 -1.68
C PRO A 545 -1.62 -6.93 -1.92
N VAL A 546 -1.87 -7.96 -1.11
CA VAL A 546 -3.01 -8.84 -1.27
C VAL A 546 -4.14 -8.37 -0.39
N ASP A 547 -5.23 -7.93 -1.00
CA ASP A 547 -6.46 -7.66 -0.28
C ASP A 547 -7.16 -8.96 0.15
N SER A 548 -7.83 -8.95 1.30
CA SER A 548 -8.47 -10.12 1.87
C SER A 548 -9.66 -9.81 2.76
N ILE A 549 -10.72 -10.62 2.66
CA ILE A 549 -11.93 -10.45 3.46
C ILE A 549 -12.45 -11.77 4.02
N TRP A 550 -12.99 -11.72 5.24
CA TRP A 550 -13.56 -12.88 5.91
C TRP A 550 -14.97 -13.22 5.41
N LEU A 551 -15.23 -14.50 5.17
CA LEU A 551 -16.53 -15.01 4.70
C LEU A 551 -16.97 -16.23 5.50
N THR A 552 -18.24 -16.25 5.89
CA THR A 552 -18.85 -17.45 6.49
C THR A 552 -19.67 -18.20 5.43
N ILE A 553 -19.16 -19.34 4.96
CA ILE A 553 -19.81 -20.17 3.94
C ILE A 553 -20.23 -21.48 4.60
N ASN A 554 -21.53 -21.81 4.59
CA ASN A 554 -22.06 -23.02 5.22
C ASN A 554 -21.57 -23.21 6.67
N LYS A 555 -21.61 -22.12 7.47
CA LYS A 555 -21.11 -22.05 8.86
C LYS A 555 -19.60 -22.26 9.04
N SER A 556 -18.84 -22.44 7.95
CA SER A 556 -17.39 -22.45 7.96
C SER A 556 -16.87 -21.05 7.69
N LEU A 557 -15.97 -20.57 8.54
CA LEU A 557 -15.22 -19.35 8.27
C LEU A 557 -14.15 -19.63 7.19
N ASN A 558 -14.01 -18.72 6.24
CA ASN A 558 -13.07 -18.75 5.11
C ASN A 558 -12.48 -17.36 4.96
N LEU A 559 -11.29 -17.28 4.39
CA LEU A 559 -10.71 -16.03 3.93
C LEU A 559 -10.72 -16.00 2.40
N LEU A 560 -11.31 -14.98 1.80
CA LEU A 560 -11.18 -14.74 0.37
C LEU A 560 -10.03 -13.77 0.13
N ALA A 561 -9.17 -14.06 -0.83
CA ALA A 561 -8.04 -13.21 -1.18
C ALA A 561 -7.66 -13.39 -2.66
N SER A 562 -6.91 -12.42 -3.18
CA SER A 562 -6.24 -12.57 -4.47
C SER A 562 -4.93 -13.36 -4.35
N LYS A 563 -4.62 -14.17 -5.35
CA LYS A 563 -3.40 -14.99 -5.43
C LYS A 563 -3.09 -15.32 -6.89
N LYS A 564 -1.94 -14.84 -7.38
CA LYS A 564 -1.44 -15.04 -8.75
C LYS A 564 -2.45 -14.64 -9.83
N GLY A 565 -3.07 -13.47 -9.65
CA GLY A 565 -4.10 -12.95 -10.55
C GLY A 565 -5.39 -13.77 -10.58
N LYS A 566 -5.68 -14.51 -9.52
CA LYS A 566 -6.92 -15.29 -9.33
C LYS A 566 -7.48 -15.00 -7.94
N MET A 567 -8.78 -15.15 -7.75
CA MET A 567 -9.37 -15.13 -6.41
C MET A 567 -9.46 -16.55 -5.84
N VAL A 568 -9.12 -16.69 -4.57
CA VAL A 568 -9.08 -17.98 -3.86
C VAL A 568 -9.71 -17.90 -2.48
N LEU A 569 -10.43 -18.96 -2.09
CA LEU A 569 -10.82 -19.20 -0.71
C LEU A 569 -9.70 -19.94 0.01
N LEU A 570 -9.32 -19.43 1.18
CA LEU A 570 -8.24 -19.93 2.02
C LEU A 570 -8.82 -20.45 3.35
N LYS A 571 -8.32 -21.60 3.79
CA LYS A 571 -8.71 -22.25 5.06
C LYS A 571 -7.47 -22.69 5.84
N PRO A 572 -7.44 -22.45 7.18
CA PRO A 572 -6.39 -22.94 8.06
C PRO A 572 -6.09 -24.44 7.95
#